data_AF-A0A961I8T9-F1
#
_entry.id   AF-A0A961I8T9-F1
#
_cell.length_a   1.000
_cell.length_b   1.000
_cell.length_c   1.000
_cell.angle_alpha   90.00
_cell.angle_beta   90.00
_cell.angle_gamma   90.00
#
_symmetry.space_group_name_H-M   'P 1'
#
loop_
_entity.id
_entity.type
_entity.pdbx_description
1 polymer ?
#
loop_
_entity_poly.entity_id
_entity_poly.type
_entity_poly.pdbx_seq_one_letter_code
_entity_poly.pdbx_strand_id
1 'polypeptide(L)' 'IPLIYCLEFTKKVRVAVRMLPLIMITSEAARYMVVEAVKAGVTDYIVKPIVGRQLWEKIGIYFRK' A
#
# COMPACT_ATOMS: atom_id res chain seq x y z
N ILE A 1 -9.36 13.27 12.76
CA ILE A 1 -8.61 12.91 11.53
C ILE A 1 -9.63 12.28 10.60
N PRO A 2 -9.97 12.88 9.44
CA PRO A 2 -11.00 12.30 8.59
C PRO A 2 -10.55 10.89 8.19
N LEU A 3 -11.39 9.92 8.49
CA LEU A 3 -11.14 8.51 8.23
C LEU A 3 -11.39 8.25 6.74
N ILE A 4 -10.62 8.88 5.85
CA ILE A 4 -10.61 8.47 4.45
C ILE A 4 -10.08 7.05 4.47
N TYR A 5 -10.97 6.08 4.23
CA TYR A 5 -10.60 4.67 4.20
C TYR A 5 -9.55 4.49 3.11
N CYS A 6 -8.46 3.78 3.44
CA CYS A 6 -7.30 3.60 2.56
C CYS A 6 -7.69 3.22 1.11
N LEU A 7 -8.74 2.41 0.94
CA LEU A 7 -9.24 1.99 -0.37
C LEU A 7 -9.77 3.14 -1.22
N GLU A 8 -10.50 4.08 -0.62
CA GLU A 8 -11.04 5.24 -1.33
C GLU A 8 -9.91 6.17 -1.78
N PHE A 9 -8.91 6.37 -0.91
CA PHE A 9 -7.70 7.10 -1.26
C PHE A 9 -6.96 6.43 -2.42
N THR A 10 -6.74 5.12 -2.37
CA THR A 10 -6.08 4.37 -3.46
C THR A 10 -6.82 4.55 -4.77
N LYS A 11 -8.15 4.43 -4.78
CA LYS A 11 -8.96 4.63 -6.00
C LYS A 11 -8.78 6.05 -6.57
N LYS A 12 -8.84 7.08 -5.73
CA LYS A 12 -8.61 8.48 -6.15
C LYS A 12 -7.21 8.69 -6.72
N VAL A 13 -6.19 8.15 -6.06
CA VAL A 13 -4.80 8.22 -6.55
C VAL A 13 -4.64 7.50 -7.87
N ARG A 14 -5.29 6.34 -8.09
CA ARG A 14 -5.18 5.60 -9.35
C ARG A 14 -5.83 6.31 -10.54
N VAL A 15 -6.84 7.16 -10.31
CA VAL A 15 -7.38 8.05 -11.33
C VAL A 15 -6.38 9.16 -11.69
N ALA A 16 -5.73 9.76 -10.70
CA ALA A 16 -4.80 10.88 -10.92
C ALA A 16 -3.42 10.43 -11.43
N VAL A 17 -2.87 9.35 -10.86
CA VAL A 17 -1.51 8.85 -11.11
C VAL A 17 -1.51 7.32 -11.10
N ARG A 18 -1.73 6.73 -12.28
CA ARG A 18 -1.89 5.28 -12.46
C ARG A 18 -0.68 4.46 -12.02
N MET A 19 0.53 4.97 -12.26
CA MET A 19 1.80 4.25 -12.09
C MET A 19 2.50 4.51 -10.76
N LEU A 20 1.93 5.35 -9.87
CA LEU A 20 2.57 5.68 -8.59
C LEU A 20 2.67 4.43 -7.71
N PRO A 21 3.87 4.00 -7.28
CA PRO A 21 4.00 2.92 -6.30
C PRO A 21 3.26 3.28 -5.01
N LEU A 22 2.34 2.41 -4.58
CA LEU A 22 1.58 2.57 -3.33
C LEU A 22 1.78 1.35 -2.44
N ILE A 23 2.26 1.58 -1.23
CA ILE A 23 2.38 0.53 -0.21
C ILE A 23 1.40 0.81 0.92
N MET A 24 0.51 -0.13 1.18
CA MET A 24 -0.44 -0.05 2.29
C MET A 24 0.19 -0.55 3.58
N ILE A 25 0.08 0.23 4.67
CA ILE A 25 0.52 -0.21 6.00
C ILE A 25 -0.73 -0.51 6.84
N THR A 26 -0.84 -1.72 7.38
CA THR A 26 -2.02 -2.18 8.13
C THR A 26 -1.65 -2.78 9.49
N SER A 27 -2.53 -2.62 10.49
CA SER A 27 -2.40 -3.32 11.77
C SER A 27 -2.90 -4.77 11.69
N GLU A 28 -3.83 -5.05 10.78
CA GLU A 28 -4.47 -6.36 10.64
C GLU A 28 -4.11 -6.99 9.30
N ALA A 29 -3.66 -8.25 9.33
CA ALA A 29 -3.40 -9.07 8.15
C ALA A 29 -4.67 -9.80 7.66
N ALA A 30 -5.85 -9.19 7.82
CA ALA A 30 -7.09 -9.81 7.38
C ALA A 30 -7.07 -10.01 5.86
N ARG A 31 -7.09 -11.27 5.42
CA ARG A 31 -6.99 -11.64 3.99
C ARG A 31 -7.97 -10.86 3.11
N TYR A 32 -9.19 -10.65 3.59
CA TYR A 32 -10.22 -9.88 2.87
C TYR A 32 -9.77 -8.44 2.56
N MET A 33 -9.21 -7.73 3.55
CA MET A 33 -8.75 -6.35 3.35
C MET A 33 -7.57 -6.26 2.38
N VAL A 34 -6.66 -7.23 2.44
CA VAL A 34 -5.52 -7.31 1.50
C VAL A 34 -6.03 -7.52 0.08
N VAL A 35 -6.99 -8.42 -0.12
CA VAL A 35 -7.58 -8.69 -1.45
C VAL A 35 -8.24 -7.43 -2.02
N GLU A 36 -9.03 -6.71 -1.21
CA GLU A 36 -9.67 -5.47 -1.66
C GLU A 36 -8.65 -4.35 -1.95
N ALA A 37 -7.57 -4.25 -1.17
CA ALA A 37 -6.49 -3.30 -1.42
C ALA A 37 -5.74 -3.59 -2.73
N VAL A 38 -5.44 -4.86 -3.01
CA VAL A 38 -4.82 -5.28 -4.27
C VAL A 38 -5.74 -4.98 -5.45
N LYS A 39 -7.05 -5.28 -5.34
CA LYS A 39 -8.04 -4.92 -6.38
C LYS A 39 -8.15 -3.41 -6.59
N ALA A 40 -8.01 -2.61 -5.53
CA ALA A 40 -8.00 -1.15 -5.63
C ALA A 40 -6.70 -0.61 -6.29
N GLY A 41 -5.69 -1.45 -6.50
CA GLY A 41 -4.46 -1.11 -7.18
C GLY A 41 -3.29 -0.79 -6.27
N VAL A 42 -3.34 -1.17 -4.98
CA VAL A 42 -2.16 -1.10 -4.12
C VAL A 42 -1.04 -1.97 -4.69
N THR A 43 0.19 -1.46 -4.69
CA THR A 43 1.35 -2.18 -5.24
C THR A 43 1.84 -3.26 -4.29
N ASP A 44 1.86 -2.96 -2.99
CA ASP A 44 2.26 -3.92 -1.96
C ASP A 44 1.68 -3.53 -0.59
N TYR A 45 1.79 -4.38 0.42
CA TYR A 45 1.38 -4.08 1.79
C TYR A 45 2.41 -4.52 2.83
N ILE A 46 2.36 -3.87 4.01
CA ILE A 46 3.18 -4.17 5.18
C ILE A 46 2.27 -4.25 6.40
N VAL A 47 2.42 -5.31 7.19
CA VAL A 47 1.74 -5.46 8.48
C VAL A 47 2.62 -4.82 9.56
N LYS A 48 2.01 -4.09 10.49
CA LYS A 48 2.71 -3.52 11.64
C LYS A 48 3.11 -4.61 12.65
N PRO A 49 4.22 -4.44 13.40
CA PRO A 49 5.16 -3.31 13.34
C PRO A 49 6.10 -3.41 12.12
N ILE A 50 6.46 -2.27 11.55
CA ILE A 50 7.34 -2.24 10.37
C ILE A 50 8.79 -2.48 10.82
N VAL A 51 9.46 -3.45 10.19
CA VAL A 51 10.89 -3.69 10.36
C VAL A 51 11.65 -3.06 9.19
N GLY A 52 12.76 -2.36 9.48
CA GLY A 52 13.53 -1.61 8.47
C GLY A 52 13.94 -2.45 7.26
N ARG A 53 14.43 -3.68 7.49
CA ARG A 53 14.77 -4.63 6.41
C ARG A 53 13.58 -4.92 5.49
N GLN A 54 12.42 -5.23 6.06
CA GLN A 54 11.21 -5.56 5.31
C GLN A 54 10.71 -4.38 4.48
N LEU A 55 10.76 -3.16 5.04
CA LEU A 55 10.44 -1.97 4.26
C LEU A 55 11.40 -1.82 3.09
N TRP A 56 12.71 -2.01 3.33
CA TRP A 56 13.73 -1.83 2.31
C TRP A 56 13.59 -2.81 1.15
N GLU A 57 13.26 -4.07 1.45
CA GLU A 57 12.99 -5.11 0.45
C GLU A 57 11.86 -4.71 -0.51
N LYS A 58 10.83 -4.00 -0.02
CA LYS A 58 9.68 -3.57 -0.83
C LYS A 58 9.93 -2.31 -1.63
N ILE A 59 10.61 -1.31 -1.05
CA ILE A 59 10.80 0.00 -1.73
C ILE A 59 12.12 0.09 -2.48
N GLY A 60 13.13 -0.72 -2.15
CA GLY A 60 14.48 -0.62 -2.71
C GLY A 60 14.54 -0.79 -4.23
N ILE A 61 13.57 -1.50 -4.81
CA ILE A 61 13.43 -1.64 -6.25
C ILE A 61 13.20 -0.30 -6.97
N TYR A 62 12.62 0.70 -6.32
CA TYR A 62 12.31 2.00 -6.93
C TYR A 62 13.46 3.02 -6.84
N PHE A 63 14.52 2.71 -6.09
CA PHE A 63 15.68 3.60 -5.89
C PHE A 63 16.90 3.21 -6.74
N ARG A 64 16.81 2.09 -7.47
CA ARG A 64 17.88 1.66 -8.36
C ARG A 64 17.81 2.49 -9.65
N LYS A 65 18.85 3.31 -9.88
CA LYS A 65 19.16 3.91 -11.18
C LYS A 65 19.94 2.92 -12.03
#